data_AF-B9NP13-F1
#
_entry.id   AF-B9NP13-F1
#
_cell.length_a   1.000
_cell.length_b   1.000
_cell.length_c   1.000
_cell.angle_alpha   90.00
_cell.angle_beta   90.00
_cell.angle_gamma   90.00
#
_symmetry.space_group_name_H-M   'P 1'
#
loop_
_entity.id
_entity.type
_entity.pdbx_description
1 polymer ?
#
loop_
_entity_poly.entity_id
_entity_poly.type
_entity_poly.pdbx_seq_one_letter_code
_entity_poly.pdbx_strand_id
1 'polypeptide(L)'
;MLTTVGVLVIYVALATPPQLGWQIFLLAVGGAAFWLAYRMWHATQDTIELTRSELRTGSGQVICDVENIEAVDRGVFAFKPSNGFLIRTRTSGPKTWAPGLWWRLGHRVGIGGMTAAAETKFMSEMLSVVLAERD
;
A
#
# COMPACT_ATOMS: atom_id res chain seq x y z
N MET A 1 -10.75 13.44 2.83
CA MET A 1 -11.93 12.66 2.39
C MET A 1 -12.37 11.64 3.44
N LEU A 2 -11.56 10.64 3.81
CA LEU A 2 -11.96 9.62 4.81
C LEU A 2 -12.35 10.21 6.17
N THR A 3 -11.63 11.21 6.67
CA THR A 3 -12.00 11.94 7.90
C THR A 3 -13.39 12.58 7.79
N THR A 4 -13.69 13.24 6.66
CA THR A 4 -14.99 13.85 6.39
C THR A 4 -16.10 12.81 6.36
N VAL A 5 -15.85 11.66 5.72
CA VAL A 5 -16.79 10.53 5.69
C VAL A 5 -17.03 10.00 7.11
N GLY A 6 -15.97 9.80 7.90
CA GLY A 6 -16.08 9.37 9.30
C GLY A 6 -16.93 10.32 10.15
N VAL A 7 -16.68 11.63 10.05
CA VAL A 7 -17.47 12.66 10.74
C VAL A 7 -18.94 12.59 10.33
N LEU A 8 -19.22 12.55 9.02
CA LEU A 8 -20.60 12.56 8.51
C LEU A 8 -21.37 11.30 8.92
N VAL A 9 -20.74 10.13 8.85
CA VAL A 9 -21.36 8.85 9.26
C VAL A 9 -21.70 8.85 10.75
N ILE A 10 -20.77 9.31 11.61
CA ILE A 10 -21.02 9.39 13.05
C ILE A 10 -22.09 10.45 13.35
N TYR A 11 -22.04 11.60 12.66
CA TYR A 11 -23.08 12.62 12.81
C TYR A 11 -24.46 12.06 12.51
N VAL A 12 -24.64 11.34 11.39
CA VAL A 12 -25.93 10.71 11.04
C VAL A 12 -26.37 9.72 12.14
N ALA A 13 -25.45 8.91 12.67
CA ALA A 13 -25.73 7.95 13.73
C ALA A 13 -26.18 8.59 15.06
N LEU A 14 -25.82 9.86 15.30
CA LEU A 14 -26.16 10.61 16.51
C LEU A 14 -27.37 11.55 16.32
N ALA A 15 -27.46 12.23 15.18
CA ALA A 15 -28.51 13.20 14.89
C ALA A 15 -29.86 12.52 14.57
N THR A 16 -29.81 11.36 13.93
CA THR A 16 -31.00 10.55 13.62
C THR A 16 -30.69 9.08 13.97
N PRO A 17 -30.71 8.73 15.28
CA PRO A 17 -30.33 7.40 15.73
C PRO A 17 -31.24 6.33 15.10
N PRO A 18 -30.69 5.40 14.30
CA PRO A 18 -31.48 4.27 13.79
C PRO A 18 -31.67 3.22 14.91
N GLN A 19 -32.27 2.09 14.58
CA GLN A 19 -32.31 0.93 15.49
C GLN A 19 -30.90 0.58 15.99
N LEU A 20 -30.80 0.13 17.24
CA LEU A 20 -29.53 -0.04 17.97
C LEU A 20 -28.45 -0.79 17.17
N GLY A 21 -28.81 -1.88 16.48
CA GLY A 21 -27.87 -2.65 15.65
C GLY A 21 -27.26 -1.82 14.51
N TRP A 22 -28.08 -1.03 13.81
CA TRP A 22 -27.62 -0.13 12.76
C TRP A 22 -26.84 1.06 13.31
N GLN A 23 -27.18 1.53 14.49
CA GLN A 23 -26.46 2.63 15.14
C GLN A 23 -25.03 2.18 15.49
N ILE A 24 -24.89 1.01 16.12
CA ILE A 24 -23.58 0.40 16.42
C ILE A 24 -22.79 0.18 15.13
N PHE A 25 -23.43 -0.32 14.07
CA PHE A 25 -22.80 -0.50 12.76
C PHE A 25 -22.26 0.82 12.19
N LEU A 26 -23.06 1.89 12.17
CA LEU A 26 -22.63 3.19 11.67
C LEU A 26 -21.47 3.77 12.49
N LEU A 27 -21.53 3.65 13.83
CA LEU A 27 -20.42 4.08 14.69
C LEU A 27 -19.14 3.29 14.40
N ALA A 28 -19.25 1.98 14.19
CA ALA A 28 -18.11 1.14 13.83
C ALA A 28 -17.52 1.53 12.46
N VAL A 29 -18.37 1.79 11.45
CA VAL A 29 -17.93 2.24 10.12
C VAL A 29 -17.26 3.61 10.18
N GLY A 30 -17.84 4.56 10.91
CA GLY A 30 -17.24 5.88 11.12
C GLY A 30 -15.89 5.81 11.83
N GLY A 31 -15.80 4.99 12.88
CA GLY A 31 -14.53 4.70 13.57
C GLY A 31 -13.49 4.05 12.66
N ALA A 32 -13.90 3.09 11.83
CA ALA A 32 -13.02 2.44 10.85
C ALA A 32 -12.52 3.43 9.78
N ALA A 33 -13.34 4.39 9.36
CA ALA A 33 -12.93 5.44 8.43
C ALA A 33 -11.84 6.34 9.02
N PHE A 34 -11.97 6.74 10.30
CA PHE A 34 -10.91 7.49 10.99
C PHE A 34 -9.63 6.68 11.17
N TRP A 35 -9.77 5.42 11.58
CA TRP A 35 -8.63 4.51 11.73
C TRP A 35 -7.87 4.35 10.40
N LEU A 36 -8.59 4.17 9.29
CA LEU A 36 -7.99 4.07 7.97
C LEU A 36 -7.35 5.39 7.52
N ALA A 37 -7.99 6.54 7.79
CA ALA A 37 -7.42 7.85 7.51
C ALA A 37 -6.09 8.05 8.23
N TYR A 38 -6.03 7.72 9.53
CA TYR A 38 -4.82 7.80 10.34
C TYR A 38 -3.73 6.83 9.83
N ARG A 39 -4.09 5.57 9.57
CA ARG A 39 -3.16 4.55 9.04
C ARG A 39 -2.58 4.96 7.69
N MET A 40 -3.39 5.50 6.79
CA MET A 40 -2.95 5.96 5.47
C MET A 40 -2.02 7.15 5.60
N TRP A 41 -2.40 8.16 6.40
CA TRP A 41 -1.55 9.32 6.67
C TRP A 41 -0.18 8.92 7.20
N HIS A 42 -0.13 8.09 8.25
CA HIS A 42 1.10 7.61 8.84
C HIS A 42 1.94 6.75 7.88
N ALA A 43 1.31 5.88 7.08
CA ALA A 43 2.04 5.06 6.12
C ALA A 43 2.66 5.89 4.99
N THR A 44 1.95 6.91 4.51
CA THR A 44 2.43 7.77 3.40
C THR A 44 3.46 8.82 3.80
N GLN A 45 3.78 8.95 5.10
CA GLN A 45 4.90 9.76 5.56
C GLN A 45 6.26 9.07 5.33
N ASP A 46 6.25 7.76 5.10
CA ASP A 46 7.45 7.00 4.78
C ASP A 46 7.72 7.01 3.26
N THR A 47 8.95 6.71 2.88
CA THR A 47 9.40 6.64 1.49
C THR A 47 9.78 5.20 1.13
N ILE A 48 9.89 4.92 -0.17
CA ILE A 48 10.45 3.67 -0.65
C ILE A 48 11.76 3.99 -1.36
N GLU A 49 12.83 3.34 -0.91
CA GLU A 49 14.17 3.49 -1.44
C GLU A 49 14.59 2.21 -2.14
N LEU A 50 14.99 2.34 -3.40
CA LEU A 50 15.67 1.28 -4.13
C LEU A 50 17.18 1.49 -4.00
N THR A 51 17.85 0.52 -3.40
CA THR A 51 19.32 0.45 -3.35
C THR A 51 19.82 -0.63 -4.31
N ARG A 52 21.14 -0.84 -4.37
CA ARG A 52 21.73 -1.91 -5.20
C ARG A 52 21.38 -3.31 -4.70
N SER A 53 21.23 -3.50 -3.39
CA SER A 53 21.03 -4.82 -2.77
C SER A 53 19.60 -5.06 -2.32
N GLU A 54 18.89 -4.00 -1.87
CA GLU A 54 17.58 -4.11 -1.24
C GLU A 54 16.61 -3.02 -1.70
N LEU A 55 15.32 -3.39 -1.71
CA LEU A 55 14.21 -2.45 -1.70
C LEU A 55 13.76 -2.30 -0.24
N ARG A 56 13.76 -1.07 0.27
CA ARG A 56 13.44 -0.79 1.66
C ARG A 56 12.58 0.46 1.80
N THR A 57 12.06 0.68 2.99
CA THR A 57 11.43 1.94 3.38
C THR A 57 12.48 2.93 3.89
N GLY A 58 12.16 4.23 3.88
CA GLY A 58 13.01 5.27 4.46
C GLY A 58 13.22 5.11 5.97
N SER A 59 12.25 4.48 6.66
CA SER A 59 12.39 4.08 8.06
C SER A 59 13.32 2.88 8.31
N GLY A 60 13.88 2.28 7.26
CA GLY A 60 14.86 1.18 7.34
C GLY A 60 14.25 -0.22 7.32
N GLN A 61 12.93 -0.36 7.20
CA GLN A 61 12.30 -1.68 6.99
C GLN A 61 12.62 -2.20 5.59
N VAL A 62 13.31 -3.33 5.52
CA VAL A 62 13.56 -4.07 4.26
C VAL A 62 12.26 -4.68 3.75
N ILE A 63 11.89 -4.36 2.50
CA ILE A 63 10.70 -4.89 1.82
C ILE A 63 11.05 -6.24 1.16
N CYS A 64 12.13 -6.25 0.38
CA CYS A 64 12.74 -7.44 -0.19
C CYS A 64 14.17 -7.14 -0.70
N ASP A 65 15.02 -8.16 -0.71
CA ASP A 65 16.30 -8.11 -1.41
C ASP A 65 16.08 -8.08 -2.92
N VAL A 66 16.86 -7.27 -3.64
CA VAL A 66 16.81 -7.19 -5.10
C VAL A 66 17.13 -8.56 -5.70
N GLU A 67 18.06 -9.32 -5.09
CA GLU A 67 18.40 -10.70 -5.46
C GLU A 67 17.21 -11.68 -5.38
N ASN A 68 16.25 -11.41 -4.50
CA ASN A 68 15.08 -12.26 -4.30
C ASN A 68 13.95 -11.92 -5.29
N ILE A 69 14.09 -10.89 -6.12
CA ILE A 69 13.10 -10.50 -7.12
C ILE A 69 13.18 -11.47 -8.31
N GLU A 70 12.05 -12.07 -8.67
CA GLU A 70 11.89 -12.91 -9.86
C GLU A 70 11.37 -12.14 -11.06
N ALA A 71 10.43 -11.23 -10.83
CA ALA A 71 9.75 -10.53 -11.89
C ALA A 71 9.18 -9.20 -11.39
N VAL A 72 9.11 -8.23 -12.30
CA VAL A 72 8.47 -6.94 -12.12
C VAL A 72 7.35 -6.81 -13.15
N ASP A 73 6.15 -6.53 -12.71
CA ASP A 73 4.95 -6.44 -13.54
C ASP A 73 4.29 -5.06 -13.40
N ARG A 74 4.13 -4.37 -14.54
CA ARG A 74 3.43 -3.08 -14.66
C ARG A 74 2.13 -3.19 -15.46
N GLY A 75 1.78 -4.40 -15.92
CA GLY A 75 0.63 -4.66 -16.75
C GLY A 75 -0.67 -4.21 -16.10
N VAL A 76 -1.63 -3.86 -16.94
CA VAL A 76 -2.98 -3.46 -16.50
C VAL A 76 -3.75 -4.61 -15.82
N PHE A 77 -3.33 -5.85 -16.06
CA PHE A 77 -3.88 -7.06 -15.44
C PHE A 77 -3.13 -7.48 -14.17
N ALA A 78 -2.05 -6.80 -13.82
CA ALA A 78 -1.36 -7.04 -12.55
C ALA A 78 -2.21 -6.49 -11.42
N PHE A 79 -2.36 -7.26 -10.34
CA PHE A 79 -2.94 -6.76 -9.10
C PHE A 79 -1.94 -5.81 -8.44
N LYS A 80 -1.81 -4.60 -8.97
CA LYS A 80 -0.85 -3.57 -8.54
C LYS A 80 -1.59 -2.39 -7.89
N PRO A 81 -0.96 -1.65 -6.96
CA PRO A 81 -1.50 -0.39 -6.48
C PRO A 81 -1.74 0.60 -7.64
N SER A 82 -2.65 1.55 -7.43
CA SER A 82 -2.83 2.69 -8.34
C SER A 82 -1.49 3.35 -8.63
N ASN A 83 -1.19 3.63 -9.91
CA ASN A 83 0.09 4.18 -10.36
C ASN A 83 1.33 3.38 -9.91
N GLY A 84 1.17 2.14 -9.45
CA GLY A 84 2.24 1.31 -8.94
C GLY A 84 2.73 0.24 -9.90
N PHE A 85 3.53 -0.67 -9.37
CA PHE A 85 3.97 -1.91 -10.00
C PHE A 85 3.95 -3.05 -8.99
N LEU A 86 4.03 -4.28 -9.50
CA LEU A 86 4.03 -5.50 -8.71
C LEU A 86 5.40 -6.18 -8.84
N ILE A 87 5.94 -6.65 -7.73
CA ILE A 87 7.13 -7.48 -7.67
C ILE A 87 6.70 -8.89 -7.25
N ARG A 88 7.23 -9.89 -7.95
CA ARG A 88 7.19 -11.29 -7.50
C ARG A 88 8.55 -11.67 -6.90
N THR A 89 8.54 -12.24 -5.70
CA THR A 89 9.75 -12.68 -4.99
C THR A 89 9.84 -14.21 -4.93
N ARG A 90 11.05 -14.76 -4.94
CA ARG A 90 11.28 -16.22 -4.85
C ARG A 90 10.79 -16.76 -3.53
N THR A 91 11.12 -16.08 -2.44
CA THR A 91 10.68 -16.46 -1.10
C THR A 91 9.41 -15.71 -0.69
N SER A 92 8.55 -16.42 0.05
CA SER A 92 7.39 -15.83 0.72
C SER A 92 7.85 -15.02 1.93
N GLY A 93 7.04 -14.06 2.36
CA GLY A 93 7.31 -13.28 3.56
C GLY A 93 6.03 -12.83 4.27
N PRO A 94 6.18 -12.11 5.39
CA PRO A 94 5.05 -11.73 6.22
C PRO A 94 4.06 -10.84 5.46
N LYS A 95 2.78 -10.98 5.82
CA LYS A 95 1.73 -10.11 5.29
C LYS A 95 1.90 -8.71 5.89
N THR A 96 2.19 -7.74 5.02
CA THR A 96 2.39 -6.35 5.43
C THR A 96 1.52 -5.44 4.59
N TRP A 97 0.95 -4.41 5.21
CA TRP A 97 0.13 -3.44 4.52
C TRP A 97 0.42 -2.04 5.04
N ALA A 98 1.09 -1.24 4.21
CA ALA A 98 1.30 0.19 4.36
C ALA A 98 0.33 0.90 3.39
N PRO A 99 -0.90 1.22 3.82
CA PRO A 99 -1.93 1.74 2.93
C PRO A 99 -1.46 3.00 2.20
N GLY A 100 -1.58 2.98 0.88
CA GLY A 100 -1.14 4.08 0.01
C GLY A 100 0.34 4.06 -0.36
N LEU A 101 1.16 3.15 0.16
CA LEU A 101 2.59 3.11 -0.14
C LEU A 101 3.05 1.75 -0.68
N TRP A 102 2.75 0.65 0.03
CA TRP A 102 3.07 -0.70 -0.43
C TRP A 102 2.32 -1.79 0.36
N TRP A 103 2.35 -3.01 -0.15
CA TRP A 103 1.86 -4.18 0.55
C TRP A 103 2.61 -5.44 0.13
N ARG A 104 2.55 -6.46 1.00
CA ARG A 104 3.03 -7.81 0.72
C ARG A 104 1.98 -8.85 1.06
N LEU A 105 1.79 -9.79 0.15
CA LEU A 105 0.98 -10.98 0.35
C LEU A 105 1.72 -12.21 -0.21
N GLY A 106 2.46 -12.89 0.67
CA GLY A 106 3.30 -14.03 0.32
C GLY A 106 4.47 -13.61 -0.57
N HIS A 107 4.45 -14.09 -1.83
CA HIS A 107 5.45 -13.79 -2.85
C HIS A 107 5.20 -12.49 -3.62
N ARG A 108 4.05 -11.84 -3.40
CA ARG A 108 3.63 -10.66 -4.16
C ARG A 108 3.83 -9.40 -3.32
N VAL A 109 4.54 -8.43 -3.88
CA VAL A 109 4.79 -7.13 -3.25
C VAL A 109 4.31 -6.04 -4.21
N GLY A 110 3.27 -5.31 -3.82
CA GLY A 110 2.78 -4.16 -4.58
C GLY A 110 3.43 -2.87 -4.08
N ILE A 111 4.03 -2.11 -4.99
CA ILE A 111 4.68 -0.82 -4.70
C ILE A 111 3.88 0.31 -5.36
N GLY A 112 3.55 1.36 -4.59
CA GLY A 112 2.85 2.55 -5.07
C GLY A 112 1.50 2.79 -4.39
N GLY A 113 0.62 3.54 -5.07
CA GLY A 113 -0.64 4.03 -4.54
C GLY A 113 -0.66 5.55 -4.55
N MET A 114 -0.10 6.16 -3.51
CA MET A 114 0.06 7.61 -3.34
C MET A 114 1.42 8.11 -3.84
N THR A 115 2.37 7.22 -4.12
CA THR A 115 3.65 7.54 -4.78
C THR A 115 3.41 8.07 -6.19
N ALA A 116 4.21 9.04 -6.64
CA ALA A 116 4.00 9.65 -7.95
C ALA A 116 4.22 8.64 -9.08
N ALA A 117 3.36 8.67 -10.11
CA ALA A 117 3.40 7.72 -11.21
C ALA A 117 4.74 7.72 -11.97
N ALA A 118 5.42 8.86 -12.03
CA ALA A 118 6.75 8.98 -12.63
C ALA A 118 7.82 8.26 -11.80
N GLU A 119 7.77 8.37 -10.47
CA GLU A 119 8.73 7.74 -9.55
C GLU A 119 8.60 6.21 -9.57
N THR A 120 7.37 5.71 -9.48
CA THR A 120 7.10 4.27 -9.57
C THR A 120 7.43 3.71 -10.95
N LYS A 121 7.29 4.51 -12.02
CA LYS A 121 7.73 4.16 -13.38
C LYS A 121 9.24 4.01 -13.43
N PHE A 122 9.95 5.06 -13.05
CA PHE A 122 11.40 5.05 -13.02
C PHE A 122 11.95 3.88 -12.21
N MET A 123 11.46 3.67 -10.98
CA MET A 123 11.92 2.59 -10.10
C MET A 123 11.71 1.20 -10.71
N SER A 124 10.57 0.95 -11.34
CA SER A 124 10.33 -0.34 -11.97
C SER A 124 11.20 -0.57 -13.21
N GLU A 125 11.50 0.47 -13.99
CA GLU A 125 12.37 0.37 -15.17
C GLU A 125 13.79 0.06 -14.72
N MET A 126 14.27 0.72 -13.66
CA MET A 126 15.54 0.40 -13.02
C MET A 126 15.61 -1.04 -12.53
N LEU A 127 14.56 -1.54 -11.87
CA LEU A 127 14.50 -2.94 -11.46
C LEU A 127 14.53 -3.88 -12.67
N SER A 128 13.77 -3.60 -13.73
CA SER A 128 13.78 -4.41 -14.95
C SER A 128 15.17 -4.47 -15.60
N VAL A 129 15.93 -3.37 -15.58
CA VAL A 129 17.32 -3.37 -16.05
C VAL A 129 18.20 -4.27 -15.18
N VAL A 130 18.12 -4.15 -13.85
CA VAL A 130 18.89 -4.98 -12.91
C VAL A 130 18.55 -6.47 -13.05
N LEU A 131 17.29 -6.79 -13.35
CA LEU A 131 16.87 -8.17 -13.64
C LEU A 131 17.45 -8.67 -14.97
N ALA A 132 17.43 -7.85 -16.02
CA ALA A 132 17.96 -8.22 -17.33
C ALA A 132 19.50 -8.40 -17.35
N GLU A 133 20.24 -7.73 -16.47
CA GLU A 133 21.69 -7.91 -16.33
C GLU A 133 22.09 -9.23 -15.63
N ARG A 134 21.13 -9.92 -15.00
CA ARG A 134 21.37 -11.18 -14.28
C ARG A 134 21.13 -12.43 -15.11
N ASP A 135 20.40 -12.29 -16.21
CA ASP A 135 20.11 -13.35 -17.18
C ASP A 135 21.18 -13.36 -18.29
#